data_AF-K7KF39-F1
#
_entry.id   AF-K7KF39-F1
#
_cell.length_a   1.000
_cell.length_b   1.000
_cell.length_c   1.000
_cell.angle_alpha   90.00
_cell.angle_beta   90.00
_cell.angle_gamma   90.00
#
_symmetry.space_group_name_H-M   'P 1'
#
loop_
_entity.id
_entity.type
_entity.pdbx_description
1 polymer ?
#
loop_
_entity_poly.entity_id
_entity_poly.type
_entity_poly.pdbx_seq_one_letter_code
_entity_poly.pdbx_strand_id
1 'polypeptide(L)' 'MKEKKNTASTLKRILVNCSSQAKAYGSCVAAKVPDIERDMCVKEFEALKSCMQNMVLNSAIGL' A
#
# COMPACT_ATOMS: atom_id res chain seq x y z
N MET A 1 11.48 -4.24 25.88
CA MET A 1 10.75 -3.72 24.70
C MET A 1 11.60 -2.74 23.89
N LYS A 2 12.36 -3.15 22.86
CA LYS A 2 12.96 -2.21 21.89
C LYS A 2 12.67 -2.53 20.41
N GLU A 3 12.18 -3.73 20.09
CA GLU A 3 11.90 -4.12 18.70
C GLU A 3 10.72 -3.39 18.04
N LYS A 4 9.77 -2.85 18.80
CA LYS A 4 8.54 -2.26 18.23
C LYS A 4 8.77 -0.97 17.42
N LYS A 5 9.89 -0.27 17.63
CA LYS A 5 10.17 1.02 16.96
C LYS A 5 10.55 0.87 15.49
N ASN A 6 11.26 -0.19 15.10
CA ASN A 6 11.74 -0.34 13.73
C ASN A 6 10.57 -0.70 12.79
N THR A 7 9.80 -1.75 13.11
CA THR A 7 8.67 -2.20 12.27
C THR A 7 7.61 -1.11 12.06
N ALA A 8 7.24 -0.40 13.13
CA ALA A 8 6.28 0.70 13.02
C ALA A 8 6.78 1.83 12.11
N SER A 9 8.09 2.10 12.13
CA SER A 9 8.71 3.11 11.27
C SER A 9 8.73 2.67 9.81
N THR A 10 9.00 1.39 9.55
CA THR A 10 8.98 0.81 8.20
C THR A 10 7.58 0.87 7.60
N LEU A 11 6.56 0.43 8.34
CA LEU A 11 5.17 0.51 7.87
C LEU A 11 4.74 1.96 7.59
N LYS A 12 5.07 2.90 8.48
CA LYS A 12 4.79 4.33 8.24
C LYS A 12 5.46 4.83 6.96
N ARG A 13 6.73 4.47 6.71
CA ARG A 13 7.42 4.85 5.48
C ARG A 13 6.75 4.25 4.25
N ILE A 14 6.38 2.97 4.28
CA ILE A 14 5.67 2.33 3.16
C ILE A 14 4.38 3.08 2.85
N LEU A 15 3.56 3.36 3.87
CA LEU A 15 2.27 4.05 3.70
C LEU A 15 2.43 5.48 3.16
N VAL A 16 3.44 6.22 3.64
CA VAL A 16 3.71 7.58 3.16
C VAL A 16 4.20 7.57 1.71
N ASN A 17 5.08 6.64 1.33
CA ASN A 17 5.61 6.58 -0.04
C ASN A 17 4.61 6.01 -1.05
N CYS A 18 3.73 5.11 -0.62
CA CYS A 18 2.69 4.51 -1.47
C CYS A 18 1.33 5.22 -1.35
N SER A 19 1.29 6.44 -0.80
CA SER A 19 0.04 7.14 -0.49
C SER A 19 -0.76 7.50 -1.75
N SER A 20 -0.09 7.77 -2.87
CA SER A 20 -0.74 8.12 -4.14
C SER A 20 -1.48 6.92 -4.74
N GLN A 21 -0.86 5.74 -4.75
CA GLN A 21 -1.48 4.49 -5.19
C GLN A 21 -2.59 4.07 -4.22
N ALA A 22 -2.38 4.25 -2.91
CA ALA A 22 -3.39 3.96 -1.90
C ALA A 22 -4.63 4.83 -2.08
N LYS A 23 -4.45 6.13 -2.37
CA LYS A 23 -5.56 7.05 -2.67
C LYS A 23 -6.28 6.64 -3.96
N ALA A 24 -5.56 6.30 -5.02
CA ALA A 24 -6.18 5.87 -6.28
C ALA A 24 -7.04 4.61 -6.09
N TYR A 25 -6.51 3.60 -5.40
CA TYR A 25 -7.25 2.38 -5.07
C TYR A 25 -8.46 2.67 -4.19
N GLY A 26 -8.29 3.44 -3.11
CA GLY A 26 -9.37 3.82 -2.21
C GLY A 26 -10.48 4.59 -2.92
N SER A 27 -10.15 5.53 -3.80
CA SER A 27 -11.12 6.26 -4.62
C SER A 27 -11.88 5.35 -5.57
N CYS A 28 -11.20 4.37 -6.20
CA CYS A 28 -11.85 3.41 -7.08
C CYS A 28 -12.88 2.55 -6.33
N VAL A 29 -12.52 2.07 -5.14
CA VAL A 29 -13.43 1.28 -4.30
C VAL A 29 -14.59 2.15 -3.82
N ALA A 30 -14.33 3.36 -3.34
CA ALA A 30 -15.35 4.28 -2.84
C ALA A 30 -16.38 4.67 -3.92
N ALA A 31 -15.95 4.81 -5.18
CA ALA A 31 -16.83 5.12 -6.30
C ALA A 31 -17.76 3.97 -6.71
N LYS A 32 -17.48 2.74 -6.24
CA LYS A 32 -18.19 1.51 -6.65
C LYS A 32 -18.98 0.88 -5.50
N VAL A 33 -18.79 1.31 -4.26
CA VAL A 33 -19.65 0.89 -3.15
C VAL A 33 -21.08 1.42 -3.40
N PRO A 34 -22.14 0.60 -3.22
CA PRO A 34 -22.15 -0.77 -2.70
C PRO A 34 -21.92 -1.88 -3.75
N ASP A 35 -22.07 -1.60 -5.04
CA ASP A 35 -21.96 -2.55 -6.16
C ASP A 35 -20.52 -2.96 -6.52
N ILE A 36 -19.61 -3.01 -5.54
CA ILE A 36 -18.21 -3.37 -5.76
C ILE A 36 -18.06 -4.89 -5.90
N GLU A 37 -17.42 -5.32 -6.98
CA GLU A 37 -17.05 -6.72 -7.21
C GLU A 37 -15.54 -6.94 -7.15
N ARG A 38 -15.14 -8.21 -7.09
CA ARG A 38 -13.74 -8.60 -7.23
C ARG A 38 -13.20 -8.09 -8.57
N ASP A 39 -11.91 -7.73 -8.57
CA ASP A 39 -11.16 -7.27 -9.74
C ASP A 39 -11.60 -5.93 -10.37
N MET A 40 -12.71 -5.32 -9.93
CA MET A 40 -13.16 -4.02 -10.43
C MET A 40 -12.13 -2.91 -10.30
N CYS A 41 -11.27 -2.95 -9.27
CA CYS A 41 -10.17 -2.02 -9.03
C CYS A 41 -8.80 -2.71 -9.08
N VAL A 42 -8.68 -3.79 -9.88
CA VAL A 42 -7.46 -4.61 -9.95
C VAL A 42 -6.26 -3.78 -10.38
N LYS A 43 -6.43 -2.87 -11.33
CA LYS A 43 -5.34 -2.03 -11.84
C LYS A 43 -4.72 -1.15 -10.74
N GLU A 44 -5.56 -0.50 -9.94
CA GLU A 44 -5.14 0.34 -8.82
C GLU A 44 -4.57 -0.51 -7.68
N PHE A 45 -5.16 -1.68 -7.43
CA PHE A 45 -4.68 -2.63 -6.46
C PHE A 45 -3.27 -3.14 -6.81
N GLU A 46 -3.02 -3.52 -8.06
CA GLU A 46 -1.71 -3.97 -8.52
C GLU A 46 -0.65 -2.88 -8.41
N ALA A 47 -0.99 -1.64 -8.73
CA ALA A 47 -0.09 -0.50 -8.55
C ALA A 47 0.26 -0.29 -7.06
N LEU A 48 -0.74 -0.35 -6.17
CA LEU A 48 -0.52 -0.25 -4.73
C LEU A 48 0.32 -1.42 -4.20
N LYS A 49 -0.03 -2.65 -4.58
CA LYS A 49 0.69 -3.87 -4.20
C LYS A 49 2.15 -3.80 -4.62
N SER A 50 2.41 -3.45 -5.89
CA SER A 50 3.77 -3.30 -6.43
C SER A 50 4.56 -2.24 -5.65
N CYS A 51 3.97 -1.08 -5.37
CA CYS A 51 4.63 -0.06 -4.54
C CYS A 51 5.01 -0.60 -3.16
N MET A 52 4.07 -1.23 -2.45
CA MET A 52 4.31 -1.73 -1.10
C MET A 52 5.35 -2.86 -1.09
N GLN A 53 5.30 -3.78 -2.06
CA GLN A 53 6.27 -4.86 -2.20
C GLN A 53 7.68 -4.32 -2.46
N ASN A 54 7.83 -3.34 -3.36
CA ASN A 54 9.10 -2.69 -3.62
C ASN A 54 9.65 -1.97 -2.37
N MET A 55 8.79 -1.27 -1.61
CA MET A 55 9.21 -0.61 -0.37
C MET A 55 9.64 -1.59 0.72
N VAL A 56 8.97 -2.75 0.84
CA VAL A 56 9.35 -3.82 1.78
C VAL A 56 10.68 -4.44 1.35
N LEU A 57 10.84 -4.76 0.06
CA LEU A 57 12.08 -5.30 -0.49
C LEU A 57 13.27 -4.35 -0.23
N ASN A 58 13.10 -3.07 -0.54
CA ASN A 58 14.13 -2.05 -0.31
C ASN A 58 14.48 -1.94 1.19
N SER A 59 13.47 -1.97 2.06
CA SER A 59 13.68 -1.96 3.51
C SER A 59 14.38 -3.22 4.05
N ALA A 60 14.14 -4.39 3.44
CA ALA A 60 14.77 -5.64 3.84
C ALA A 60 16.22 -5.75 3.35
N ILE A 61 16.56 -5.12 2.22
CA ILE A 61 17.91 -5.10 1.64
C ILE A 61 18.72 -3.89 2.12
N GLY A 62 18.06 -2.89 2.74
CA GLY A 62 18.72 -1.70 3.29
C GLY A 62 19.01 -0.60 2.27
N LEU A 63 18.26 -0.55 1.16
CA LEU A 63 18.23 0.55 0.18
C LEU A 63 17.21 1.61 0.61
#